data_AF-A0A534XJ02-F1
#
_entry.id   AF-A0A534XJ02-F1
#
_cell.length_a   1.000
_cell.length_b   1.000
_cell.length_c   1.000
_cell.angle_alpha   90.00
_cell.angle_beta   90.00
_cell.angle_gamma   90.00
#
_symmetry.space_group_name_H-M   'P 1'
#
loop_
_entity.id
_entity.type
_entity.pdbx_description
1 polymer ?
#
loop_
_entity_poly.entity_id
_entity_poly.type
_entity_poly.pdbx_seq_one_letter_code
_entity_poly.pdbx_strand_id
1 'polypeptide(L)'
;MAGSPALSVHALARSGLVLAGLLLLAVGSGNVVAGRTKIAQYDEVLRTATPARAPADPAALFPPASEGDERQELALAKLAFYQLLLRVGRLLCLLGALLLLFGVLRLGVRAPRAPRAN
;
A
#
# COMPACT_ATOMS: atom_id res chain seq x y z
N MET A 1 -8.50 -23.18 37.88
CA MET A 1 -8.85 -22.24 36.80
C MET A 1 -7.69 -22.24 35.81
N ALA A 2 -7.91 -22.83 34.63
CA ALA A 2 -6.87 -22.95 33.61
C ALA A 2 -6.59 -21.57 33.01
N GLY A 3 -5.40 -21.02 33.27
CA GLY A 3 -4.94 -19.81 32.60
C GLY A 3 -4.84 -20.09 31.11
N SER A 4 -5.58 -19.34 30.30
CA SER A 4 -5.37 -19.30 28.86
C SER A 4 -3.87 -19.14 28.59
N PRO A 5 -3.29 -19.81 27.57
CA PRO A 5 -1.92 -19.54 27.16
C PRO A 5 -1.87 -18.11 26.64
N ALA A 6 -1.68 -17.16 27.55
CA ALA A 6 -1.59 -15.75 27.22
C ALA A 6 -0.34 -15.62 26.36
N LEU A 7 -0.55 -15.36 25.07
CA LEU A 7 0.49 -14.90 24.17
C LEU A 7 1.16 -13.70 24.84
N SER A 8 2.28 -13.93 25.49
CA SER A 8 3.00 -12.89 26.17
C SER A 8 3.44 -11.86 25.13
N VAL A 9 3.19 -10.59 25.40
CA VAL A 9 3.62 -9.46 24.54
C VAL A 9 5.13 -9.56 24.25
N HIS A 10 5.91 -10.06 25.22
CA HIS A 10 7.33 -10.31 25.07
C HIS A 10 7.64 -11.42 24.03
N ALA A 11 6.84 -12.48 23.99
CA ALA A 11 6.98 -13.55 23.00
C ALA A 11 6.60 -13.09 21.59
N LEU A 12 5.60 -12.21 21.48
CA LEU A 12 5.26 -11.53 20.22
C LEU A 12 6.39 -10.61 19.75
N ALA A 13 6.91 -9.78 20.65
CA ALA A 13 7.96 -8.81 20.33
C ALA A 13 9.29 -9.48 19.95
N ARG A 14 9.58 -10.68 20.46
CA ARG A 14 10.77 -11.45 20.07
C ARG A 14 10.60 -12.18 18.72
N SER A 15 9.38 -12.29 18.21
CA SER A 15 9.11 -12.97 16.94
C SER A 15 9.37 -12.05 15.76
N GLY A 16 10.47 -12.32 15.04
CA GLY A 16 10.81 -11.58 13.82
C GLY A 16 9.70 -11.59 12.76
N LEU A 17 8.91 -12.66 12.67
CA LEU A 17 7.76 -12.75 11.75
C LEU A 17 6.64 -11.78 12.14
N VAL A 18 6.34 -11.68 13.43
CA VAL A 18 5.31 -10.75 13.93
C VAL A 18 5.76 -9.32 13.75
N LEU A 19 7.01 -9.00 14.12
CA LEU A 19 7.59 -7.66 13.93
C LEU A 19 7.64 -7.27 12.45
N ALA A 20 8.14 -8.15 11.58
CA ALA A 20 8.16 -7.90 10.13
C ALA A 20 6.74 -7.70 9.59
N GLY A 21 5.78 -8.50 10.05
CA GLY A 21 4.37 -8.36 9.69
C GLY A 21 3.79 -7.00 10.06
N LEU A 22 4.04 -6.55 11.29
CA LEU A 22 3.61 -5.23 11.79
C LEU A 22 4.26 -4.07 11.01
N LEU A 23 5.56 -4.16 10.73
CA LEU A 23 6.28 -3.14 9.95
C LEU A 23 5.74 -3.04 8.52
N LEU A 24 5.53 -4.18 7.85
CA LEU A 24 4.95 -4.21 6.51
C LEU A 24 3.51 -3.67 6.49
N LEU A 25 2.72 -3.97 7.52
CA LEU A 25 1.37 -3.41 7.66
C LEU A 25 1.41 -1.89 7.83
N ALA A 26 2.32 -1.37 8.68
CA ALA A 26 2.46 0.07 8.90
C ALA A 26 2.87 0.80 7.60
N VAL A 27 3.95 0.33 6.95
CA VAL A 27 4.44 0.93 5.69
C VAL A 27 3.40 0.78 4.58
N GLY A 28 2.82 -0.40 4.43
CA GLY A 28 1.78 -0.67 3.43
C GLY A 28 0.55 0.23 3.59
N SER A 29 0.10 0.43 4.84
CA SER A 29 -1.02 1.32 5.15
C SER A 29 -0.72 2.77 4.80
N GLY A 30 0.50 3.24 5.11
CA GLY A 30 0.97 4.56 4.71
C GLY A 30 0.92 4.76 3.19
N ASN A 31 1.42 3.79 2.43
CA ASN A 31 1.38 3.81 0.97
C ASN A 31 -0.05 3.79 0.41
N VAL A 32 -0.96 3.03 1.03
CA VAL A 32 -2.37 2.98 0.62
C VAL A 32 -3.07 4.33 0.86
N VAL A 33 -2.85 4.95 2.01
CA VAL A 33 -3.43 6.26 2.33
C VAL A 33 -2.88 7.33 1.41
N ALA A 34 -1.55 7.41 1.25
CA ALA A 34 -0.90 8.37 0.37
C ALA A 34 -1.32 8.18 -1.10
N GLY A 35 -1.39 6.94 -1.58
CA GLY A 35 -1.84 6.63 -2.93
C GLY A 35 -3.28 7.07 -3.17
N ARG A 36 -4.22 6.75 -2.25
CA ARG A 36 -5.63 7.15 -2.40
C ARG A 36 -5.84 8.65 -2.42
N THR A 37 -5.22 9.38 -1.49
CA THR A 37 -5.39 10.83 -1.39
C THR A 37 -4.83 11.54 -2.62
N LYS A 38 -3.67 11.10 -3.13
CA LYS A 38 -3.06 11.69 -4.32
C LYS A 38 -3.76 11.30 -5.61
N ILE A 39 -4.22 10.06 -5.77
CA ILE A 39 -5.03 9.66 -6.93
C ILE A 39 -6.27 10.54 -7.03
N ALA A 40 -7.03 10.72 -5.93
CA ALA A 40 -8.22 11.57 -5.94
C ALA A 40 -7.89 13.02 -6.33
N GLN A 41 -6.75 13.55 -5.84
CA GLN A 41 -6.29 14.90 -6.19
C GLN A 41 -5.94 15.04 -7.67
N TYR A 42 -5.20 14.08 -8.25
CA TYR A 42 -4.81 14.14 -9.66
C TYR A 42 -5.97 13.85 -10.61
N ASP A 43 -6.88 12.98 -10.22
CA ASP A 43 -8.10 12.70 -10.99
C ASP A 43 -9.00 13.94 -11.08
N GLU A 44 -9.10 14.73 -10.01
CA GLU A 44 -9.82 16.01 -10.03
C GLU A 44 -9.13 17.05 -10.93
N VAL A 45 -7.79 17.15 -10.89
CA VAL A 45 -7.03 18.04 -11.78
C VAL A 45 -7.24 17.65 -13.24
N LEU A 46 -7.25 16.34 -13.56
CA LEU A 46 -7.48 15.85 -14.92
C LEU A 46 -8.92 16.08 -15.37
N ARG A 47 -9.91 15.96 -14.48
CA ARG A 47 -11.32 16.24 -14.80
C ARG A 47 -11.60 17.73 -15.00
N THR A 48 -10.94 18.59 -14.23
CA THR A 48 -11.10 20.06 -14.32
C THR A 48 -10.25 20.66 -15.45
N ALA A 49 -9.16 20.02 -15.84
CA ALA A 49 -8.44 20.28 -17.08
C ALA A 49 -9.26 19.80 -18.30
N THR A 50 -10.36 20.50 -18.59
CA THR A 50 -11.09 20.35 -19.85
C THR A 50 -10.12 20.64 -21.00
N PRO A 51 -10.10 19.84 -22.09
CA PRO A 51 -9.08 19.97 -23.13
C PRO A 51 -9.28 21.29 -23.86
N ALA A 52 -8.37 22.24 -23.65
CA ALA A 52 -8.14 23.33 -24.59
C ALA A 52 -7.40 22.77 -25.82
N ARG A 53 -7.88 21.66 -26.40
CA ARG A 53 -7.40 21.26 -27.71
C ARG A 53 -8.10 22.16 -28.71
N ALA A 54 -7.45 23.27 -29.04
CA ALA A 54 -7.81 24.06 -30.20
C ALA A 54 -7.98 23.08 -31.39
N PRO A 55 -8.98 23.27 -32.26
CA PRO A 55 -9.19 22.39 -33.41
C PRO A 55 -7.85 22.20 -34.13
N ALA A 56 -7.41 20.94 -34.26
CA ALA A 56 -6.15 20.65 -34.94
C ALA A 56 -6.25 21.20 -36.37
N ASP A 57 -5.43 22.19 -36.70
CA ASP A 57 -5.36 22.71 -38.06
C ASP A 57 -4.91 21.57 -38.98
N PRO A 58 -5.75 21.09 -39.91
CA PRO A 58 -5.40 19.97 -40.79
C PRO A 58 -4.24 20.30 -41.73
N ALA A 59 -3.83 21.57 -41.84
CA ALA A 59 -2.65 21.98 -42.60
C ALA A 59 -1.33 21.87 -41.81
N ALA A 60 -1.38 21.72 -40.48
CA ALA A 60 -0.19 21.60 -39.64
C ALA A 60 0.26 20.12 -39.54
N LEU A 61 1.24 19.73 -40.37
CA LEU A 61 1.84 18.38 -40.35
C LEU A 61 2.54 18.03 -39.03
N PHE A 62 2.98 19.05 -38.27
CA PHE A 62 3.58 18.89 -36.93
C PHE A 62 3.11 20.03 -36.02
N PRO A 63 1.94 19.90 -35.35
CA PRO A 63 1.50 20.88 -34.37
C PRO A 63 2.51 20.93 -33.22
N PRO A 64 3.03 22.11 -32.82
CA PRO A 64 3.91 22.22 -31.67
C PRO A 64 3.16 21.75 -30.42
N ALA A 65 3.80 20.90 -29.61
CA ALA A 65 3.24 20.44 -28.33
C ALA A 65 2.93 21.68 -27.48
N SER A 66 1.67 21.82 -27.07
CA SER A 66 1.28 22.95 -26.23
C SER A 66 1.77 22.71 -24.81
N GLU A 67 2.04 23.79 -24.07
CA GLU A 67 2.39 23.71 -22.64
C GLU A 67 1.28 23.01 -21.81
N GLY A 68 0.04 23.02 -22.31
CA GLY A 68 -1.08 22.24 -21.78
C GLY A 68 -0.93 20.73 -21.97
N ASP A 69 -0.45 20.30 -23.15
CA ASP A 69 -0.21 18.89 -23.46
C ASP A 69 0.90 18.31 -22.55
N GLU A 70 2.01 19.04 -22.35
CA GLU A 70 3.09 18.62 -21.45
C GLU A 70 2.62 18.48 -19.98
N ARG A 71 1.82 19.44 -19.50
CA ARG A 71 1.27 19.40 -18.13
C ARG A 71 0.30 18.23 -17.95
N GLN A 72 -0.46 17.89 -18.98
CA GLN A 72 -1.38 16.76 -18.97
C GLN A 72 -0.64 15.42 -18.96
N GLU A 73 0.41 15.26 -19.78
CA GLU A 73 1.27 14.08 -19.76
C GLU A 73 1.93 13.87 -18.39
N LEU A 74 2.45 14.95 -17.78
CA LEU A 74 3.01 14.89 -16.43
C LEU A 74 1.96 14.50 -15.37
N ALA A 75 0.73 14.99 -15.49
CA ALA A 75 -0.36 14.62 -14.59
C ALA A 75 -0.71 13.13 -14.71
N LEU A 76 -0.76 12.59 -15.93
CA LEU A 76 -0.98 11.16 -16.18
C LEU A 76 0.16 10.30 -15.62
N ALA A 77 1.42 10.71 -15.81
CA ALA A 77 2.58 10.02 -15.26
C ALA A 77 2.55 9.98 -13.72
N LYS A 78 2.21 11.11 -13.07
CA LYS A 78 2.04 11.18 -11.62
C LYS A 78 0.89 10.30 -11.15
N LEU A 79 -0.25 10.29 -11.85
CA LEU A 79 -1.37 9.42 -11.52
C LEU A 79 -0.96 7.93 -11.54
N ALA A 80 -0.26 7.51 -12.60
CA ALA A 80 0.25 6.14 -12.73
C ALA A 80 1.21 5.76 -11.58
N PHE A 81 2.08 6.69 -11.17
CA PHE A 81 2.95 6.51 -10.01
C PHE A 81 2.17 6.26 -8.72
N TYR A 82 1.13 7.06 -8.44
CA TYR A 82 0.33 6.85 -7.21
C TYR A 82 -0.53 5.58 -7.27
N GLN A 83 -0.97 5.17 -8.46
CA GLN A 83 -1.61 3.86 -8.64
C GLN A 83 -0.65 2.71 -8.33
N LEU A 84 0.61 2.80 -8.78
CA LEU A 84 1.65 1.84 -8.43
C LEU A 84 1.89 1.82 -6.91
N LEU A 85 2.04 3.00 -6.30
CA LEU A 85 2.24 3.14 -4.86
C LEU A 85 1.10 2.48 -4.06
N LEU A 86 -0.15 2.68 -4.48
CA LEU A 86 -1.33 2.05 -3.90
C LEU A 86 -1.28 0.52 -4.03
N ARG A 87 -0.91 -0.01 -5.21
CA ARG A 87 -0.79 -1.46 -5.45
C ARG A 87 0.29 -2.07 -4.58
N VAL A 88 1.47 -1.45 -4.52
CA VAL A 88 2.58 -1.88 -3.65
C VAL A 88 2.16 -1.82 -2.18
N GLY A 89 1.47 -0.76 -1.76
CA GLY A 89 0.94 -0.65 -0.40
C GLY A 89 0.01 -1.82 -0.03
N ARG A 90 -0.90 -2.21 -0.92
CA ARG A 90 -1.79 -3.37 -0.73
C ARG A 90 -1.00 -4.68 -0.62
N LEU A 91 0.01 -4.88 -1.48
CA LEU A 91 0.86 -6.08 -1.43
C LEU A 91 1.63 -6.17 -0.11
N LEU A 92 2.19 -5.04 0.36
CA LEU A 92 2.87 -4.98 1.66
C LEU A 92 1.90 -5.29 2.81
N CYS A 93 0.67 -4.76 2.77
CA CYS A 93 -0.34 -5.09 3.77
C CYS A 93 -0.71 -6.58 3.77
N LEU A 94 -0.93 -7.18 2.60
CA LEU A 94 -1.27 -8.61 2.49
C LEU A 94 -0.12 -9.50 3.00
N LEU A 95 1.10 -9.22 2.57
CA LEU A 95 2.28 -9.94 3.03
C LEU A 95 2.47 -9.76 4.55
N GLY A 96 2.31 -8.54 5.05
CA GLY A 96 2.40 -8.24 6.46
C GLY A 96 1.37 -9.01 7.30
N ALA A 97 0.12 -9.06 6.84
CA ALA A 97 -0.94 -9.85 7.48
C ALA A 97 -0.62 -11.35 7.48
N LEU A 98 -0.10 -11.89 6.38
CA LEU A 98 0.31 -13.29 6.29
C LEU A 98 1.45 -13.63 7.26
N LEU A 99 2.49 -12.79 7.33
CA LEU A 99 3.60 -12.98 8.26
C LEU A 99 3.14 -12.89 9.73
N LEU A 100 2.26 -11.94 10.02
CA LEU A 100 1.71 -11.77 11.37
C LEU A 100 0.88 -12.99 11.77
N LEU A 101 -0.03 -13.44 10.90
CA LEU A 101 -0.83 -14.64 11.11
C LEU A 101 0.05 -15.87 11.35
N PHE A 102 1.02 -16.10 10.46
CA PHE A 102 1.92 -17.24 10.57
C PHE A 102 2.81 -17.17 11.82
N GLY A 103 3.29 -15.98 12.18
CA GLY A 103 4.06 -15.74 13.39
C GLY A 103 3.27 -16.06 14.66
N VAL A 104 2.02 -15.61 14.74
CA VAL A 104 1.12 -15.90 15.87
C VAL A 104 0.78 -17.38 15.94
N LEU A 105 0.44 -18.02 14.81
CA LEU A 105 0.17 -19.46 14.75
C LEU A 105 1.37 -20.28 15.22
N ARG A 106 2.59 -19.94 14.77
CA ARG A 106 3.81 -20.60 15.22
C ARG A 106 4.05 -20.47 16.72
N LEU A 107 3.78 -19.31 17.29
CA LEU A 107 3.89 -19.10 18.74
C LEU A 107 2.84 -19.92 19.51
N GLY A 108 1.61 -19.99 19.00
CA GLY A 108 0.53 -20.79 19.58
C GLY A 108 0.79 -22.30 19.55
N VAL A 109 1.39 -22.80 18.46
CA VAL A 109 1.77 -24.23 18.34
C VAL A 109 2.97 -24.59 19.21
N ARG A 110 3.89 -23.64 19.45
CA ARG A 110 5.08 -23.86 20.29
C ARG A 110 4.86 -23.67 21.79
N ALA A 111 3.71 -23.14 22.22
CA ALA A 111 3.37 -23.08 23.63
C ALA A 111 3.26 -24.52 24.17
N PRO A 112 4.17 -24.98 25.05
CA PRO A 112 4.14 -26.35 25.54
C PRO A 112 2.85 -26.55 26.34
N ARG A 113 2.16 -27.68 26.11
CA ARG A 113 1.26 -28.24 27.11
C ARG A 113 2.08 -28.41 28.39
N ALA A 114 1.62 -27.80 29.48
CA ALA A 114 2.26 -27.95 30.79
C ALA A 114 2.54 -29.44 31.07
N PRO A 115 3.73 -29.81 31.58
CA PRO A 115 3.97 -31.18 32.02
C PRO A 115 2.94 -31.49 33.11
N ARG A 116 2.11 -32.52 32.88
CA ARG A 116 1.35 -33.13 33.97
C ARG A 116 2.39 -33.69 34.94
N ALA A 117 2.36 -33.15 36.15
CA ALA A 117 3.13 -33.63 37.28
C ALA A 117 2.90 -35.13 37.48
N ASN A 118 3.98 -35.86 37.74
CA ASN A 118 3.99 -37.03 38.59
C ASN A 118 4.87 -36.70 39.79
#